data_AF-A0A2T0PXH1-F1
#
_entry.id   AF-A0A2T0PXH1-F1
#
_cell.length_a   1.000
_cell.length_b   1.000
_cell.length_c   1.000
_cell.angle_alpha   90.00
_cell.angle_beta   90.00
_cell.angle_gamma   90.00
#
_symmetry.space_group_name_H-M   'P 1'
#
loop_
_entity.id
_entity.type
_entity.pdbx_description
1 polymer ?
#
loop_
_entity_poly.entity_id
_entity_poly.type
_entity_poly.pdbx_seq_one_letter_code
_entity_poly.pdbx_strand_id
1 'polypeptide(L)'
;MAEYAGALRAAAAMYRAALEEICRERGAGNGSLEKKIDALKSKGVPDDVVDQFHEARFLGNWSLHDAVEFAPDEVADVAELIRDAVFEIYVQPAQRQALRGARQARRDAHRAAQNKTPNQDL
;
A
#
# COMPACT_ATOMS: atom_id res chain seq x y z
N MET A 1 -12.58 -11.62 -9.85
CA MET A 1 -11.32 -11.13 -10.48
C MET A 1 -11.04 -11.97 -11.71
N ALA A 2 -10.40 -11.40 -12.74
CA ALA A 2 -10.08 -12.09 -14.00
C ALA A 2 -9.24 -13.37 -13.78
N GLU A 3 -8.44 -13.41 -12.71
CA GLU A 3 -7.69 -14.60 -12.26
C GLU A 3 -8.57 -15.81 -12.02
N TYR A 4 -9.70 -15.64 -11.31
CA TYR A 4 -10.64 -16.72 -11.01
C TYR A 4 -11.35 -17.25 -12.27
N ALA A 5 -11.27 -16.53 -13.38
CA ALA A 5 -11.75 -16.95 -14.69
C ALA A 5 -10.63 -17.53 -15.58
N GLY A 6 -9.40 -17.69 -15.06
CA GLY A 6 -8.23 -18.16 -15.81
C GLY A 6 -7.65 -17.12 -16.78
N ALA A 7 -8.14 -15.89 -16.78
CA ALA A 7 -7.70 -14.82 -17.67
C ALA A 7 -6.47 -14.09 -17.09
N LEU A 8 -5.38 -14.84 -16.87
CA LEU A 8 -4.19 -14.39 -16.15
C LEU A 8 -3.51 -13.17 -16.79
N ARG A 9 -3.39 -13.16 -18.12
CA ARG A 9 -2.84 -12.00 -18.85
C ARG A 9 -3.70 -10.75 -18.66
N ALA A 10 -5.02 -10.90 -18.67
CA ALA A 10 -5.93 -9.77 -18.42
C ALA A 10 -5.79 -9.26 -16.97
N ALA A 11 -5.61 -10.15 -16.00
CA ALA A 11 -5.35 -9.76 -14.61
C ALA A 11 -4.04 -8.95 -14.49
N ALA A 12 -2.93 -9.46 -15.04
CA ALA A 12 -1.64 -8.76 -15.07
C ALA A 12 -1.72 -7.38 -15.75
N ALA A 13 -2.45 -7.26 -16.85
CA ALA A 13 -2.68 -5.97 -17.51
C ALA A 13 -3.47 -4.99 -16.62
N MET A 14 -4.47 -5.48 -15.89
CA MET A 14 -5.25 -4.68 -14.95
C MET A 14 -4.44 -4.22 -13.73
N TYR A 15 -3.47 -5.00 -13.28
CA TYR A 15 -2.52 -4.60 -12.23
C TYR A 15 -1.70 -3.39 -12.63
N ARG A 16 -1.17 -3.40 -13.85
CA ARG A 16 -0.50 -2.22 -14.42
C ARG A 16 -1.42 -1.00 -14.45
N ALA A 17 -2.68 -1.16 -14.86
CA ALA A 17 -3.65 -0.06 -14.90
C ALA A 17 -3.96 0.49 -13.50
N ALA A 18 -4.06 -0.38 -12.49
CA ALA A 18 -4.24 0.03 -11.10
C ALA A 18 -3.04 0.85 -10.59
N LEU A 19 -1.81 0.47 -10.94
CA LEU A 19 -0.62 1.25 -10.57
C LEU A 19 -0.59 2.64 -11.22
N GLU A 20 -1.00 2.75 -12.49
CA GLU A 20 -1.13 4.04 -13.17
C GLU A 20 -2.11 4.96 -12.44
N GLU A 21 -3.22 4.41 -11.93
CA GLU A 21 -4.20 5.13 -11.12
C GLU A 21 -3.61 5.61 -9.79
N ILE A 22 -2.98 4.70 -9.03
CA ILE A 22 -2.35 5.01 -7.74
C ILE A 22 -1.29 6.10 -7.90
N CYS A 23 -0.44 5.99 -8.92
CA CYS A 23 0.57 6.99 -9.23
C CYS A 23 -0.07 8.36 -9.52
N ARG A 24 -1.14 8.39 -10.31
CA ARG A 24 -1.85 9.64 -10.63
C ARG A 24 -2.45 10.28 -9.38
N GLU A 25 -3.15 9.50 -8.57
CA GLU A 25 -3.78 9.97 -7.32
C GLU A 25 -2.74 10.55 -6.35
N ARG A 26 -1.56 9.93 -6.28
CA ARG A 26 -0.43 10.36 -5.45
C ARG A 26 0.38 11.52 -6.05
N GLY A 27 -0.03 12.05 -7.19
CA GLY A 27 0.63 13.19 -7.84
C GLY A 27 1.95 12.84 -8.54
N ALA A 28 2.13 11.58 -8.94
CA ALA A 28 3.25 11.05 -9.72
C ALA A 28 2.81 10.75 -11.17
N GLY A 29 2.25 11.74 -11.88
CA GLY A 29 1.50 11.51 -13.12
C GLY A 29 2.28 11.54 -14.44
N ASN A 30 3.55 11.95 -14.46
CA ASN A 30 4.26 12.26 -15.71
C ASN A 30 5.30 11.20 -16.09
N GLY A 31 5.42 10.90 -17.39
CA GLY A 31 6.44 9.99 -17.93
C GLY A 31 5.99 8.53 -18.03
N SER A 32 6.96 7.61 -18.12
CA SER A 32 6.71 6.16 -18.11
C SER A 32 6.24 5.70 -16.72
N LEU A 33 5.50 4.59 -16.65
CA LEU A 33 5.06 4.02 -15.37
C LEU A 33 6.22 3.77 -14.40
N GLU A 34 7.39 3.38 -14.91
CA GLU A 34 8.63 3.29 -14.12
C GLU A 34 8.96 4.59 -13.39
N LYS A 35 9.04 5.71 -14.13
CA LYS A 35 9.32 7.04 -13.55
C LYS A 35 8.24 7.49 -12.57
N LYS A 36 6.99 7.12 -12.84
CA LYS A 36 5.86 7.41 -11.95
C LYS A 36 6.00 6.66 -10.62
N ILE A 37 6.34 5.38 -10.67
CA ILE A 37 6.59 4.53 -9.50
C ILE A 37 7.78 5.06 -8.71
N ASP A 38 8.91 5.37 -9.36
CA ASP A 38 10.09 5.96 -8.71
C ASP A 38 9.77 7.27 -7.98
N ALA A 39 8.93 8.11 -8.59
CA ALA A 39 8.54 9.39 -8.02
C ALA A 39 7.74 9.25 -6.72
N LEU A 40 7.14 8.08 -6.44
CA LEU A 40 6.42 7.83 -5.18
C LEU A 40 7.32 7.88 -3.94
N LYS A 41 8.61 7.58 -4.09
CA LYS A 41 9.60 7.73 -2.99
C LYS A 41 9.60 9.16 -2.45
N SER A 42 9.59 10.14 -3.34
CA SER A 42 9.49 11.57 -2.97
C SER A 42 8.15 11.97 -2.35
N LYS A 43 7.14 11.09 -2.45
CA LYS A 43 5.79 11.25 -1.86
C LYS A 43 5.64 10.51 -0.54
N GLY A 44 6.73 9.97 0.02
CA GLY A 44 6.74 9.27 1.30
C GLY A 44 6.23 7.83 1.22
N VAL A 45 6.20 7.23 0.02
CA VAL A 45 5.99 5.78 -0.12
C VAL A 45 7.31 5.07 0.20
N PRO A 46 7.32 4.05 1.09
CA PRO A 46 8.51 3.27 1.42
C PRO A 46 9.16 2.59 0.21
N ASP A 47 10.49 2.38 0.26
CA ASP A 47 11.25 1.78 -0.84
C ASP A 47 10.78 0.36 -1.19
N ASP A 48 10.50 -0.46 -0.19
CA ASP A 48 9.99 -1.82 -0.35
C ASP A 48 8.63 -1.87 -1.05
N VAL A 49 7.75 -0.90 -0.74
CA VAL A 49 6.47 -0.74 -1.43
C VAL A 49 6.66 -0.31 -2.88
N VAL A 50 7.65 0.53 -3.16
CA VAL A 50 8.00 0.93 -4.53
C VAL A 50 8.54 -0.26 -5.34
N ASP A 51 9.36 -1.11 -4.72
CA ASP A 51 9.88 -2.32 -5.34
C ASP A 51 8.74 -3.31 -5.69
N GLN A 52 7.77 -3.49 -4.78
CA GLN A 52 6.56 -4.28 -5.05
C GLN A 52 5.76 -3.76 -6.26
N PHE A 53 5.66 -2.44 -6.42
CA PHE A 53 5.03 -1.86 -7.61
C PHE A 53 5.83 -2.10 -8.90
N HIS A 54 7.16 -2.20 -8.82
CA HIS A 54 7.95 -2.60 -9.98
C HIS A 54 7.68 -4.06 -10.40
N GLU A 55 7.48 -4.99 -9.47
CA GLU A 55 7.10 -6.37 -9.80
C GLU A 55 5.78 -6.42 -10.58
N ALA A 56 4.76 -5.71 -10.08
CA ALA A 56 3.48 -5.60 -10.77
C ALA A 56 3.57 -4.89 -12.14
N ARG A 57 4.46 -3.90 -12.28
CA ARG A 57 4.77 -3.27 -13.57
C ARG A 57 5.39 -4.27 -14.55
N PHE A 58 6.33 -5.11 -14.09
CA PHE A 58 7.01 -6.10 -14.93
C PHE A 58 6.02 -7.16 -15.43
N LEU A 59 5.22 -7.74 -14.54
CA LEU A 59 4.18 -8.71 -14.91
C LEU A 59 3.20 -8.12 -15.95
N GLY A 60 2.75 -6.88 -15.72
CA GLY A 60 1.86 -6.19 -16.67
C GLY A 60 2.54 -5.88 -18.02
N ASN A 61 3.83 -5.57 -18.03
CA ASN A 61 4.59 -5.40 -19.28
C ASN A 61 4.68 -6.71 -20.06
N TRP A 62 5.05 -7.81 -19.40
CA TRP A 62 5.14 -9.14 -20.02
C TRP A 62 3.79 -9.57 -20.62
N SER A 63 2.69 -9.26 -19.94
CA SER A 63 1.34 -9.56 -20.42
C SER A 63 1.00 -8.83 -21.73
N LEU A 64 1.32 -7.53 -21.79
CA LEU A 64 0.91 -6.63 -22.87
C LEU A 64 1.87 -6.64 -24.06
N HIS A 65 3.17 -6.81 -23.83
CA HIS A 65 4.20 -6.64 -24.85
C HIS A 65 4.83 -7.97 -25.28
N ASP A 66 5.00 -8.91 -24.37
CA ASP A 66 5.78 -10.14 -24.63
C ASP A 66 4.89 -11.40 -24.73
N ALA A 67 3.59 -11.22 -24.54
CA ALA A 67 2.58 -12.27 -24.67
C ALA A 67 2.83 -13.53 -23.83
N VAL A 68 3.51 -13.37 -22.69
CA VAL A 68 3.87 -14.45 -21.77
C VAL A 68 2.63 -15.18 -21.26
N GLU A 69 2.71 -16.51 -21.19
CA GLU A 69 1.76 -17.35 -20.48
C GLU A 69 2.22 -17.50 -19.03
N PHE A 70 1.34 -17.18 -18.09
CA PHE A 70 1.68 -17.15 -16.67
C PHE A 70 1.15 -18.37 -15.95
N ALA A 71 1.85 -18.77 -14.88
CA ALA A 71 1.28 -19.68 -13.91
C ALA A 71 0.28 -18.93 -13.00
N PRO A 72 -0.81 -19.57 -12.53
CA PRO A 72 -1.79 -18.88 -11.67
C PRO A 72 -1.20 -18.33 -10.36
N ASP A 73 -0.25 -19.04 -9.76
CA ASP A 73 0.45 -18.66 -8.53
C ASP A 73 1.36 -17.46 -8.73
N GLU A 74 2.08 -17.38 -9.85
CA GLU A 74 2.88 -16.19 -10.22
C GLU A 74 2.04 -14.91 -10.23
N VAL A 75 0.84 -14.96 -10.83
CA VAL A 75 -0.06 -13.80 -10.89
C VAL A 75 -0.66 -13.50 -9.51
N ALA A 76 -0.98 -14.53 -8.73
CA ALA A 76 -1.53 -14.39 -7.39
C ALA A 76 -0.52 -13.75 -6.42
N ASP A 77 0.75 -14.12 -6.48
CA ASP A 77 1.81 -13.53 -5.65
C ASP A 77 1.89 -12.01 -5.87
N VAL A 78 1.90 -11.59 -7.14
CA VAL A 78 1.91 -10.15 -7.50
C VAL A 78 0.62 -9.45 -7.08
N ALA A 79 -0.53 -10.11 -7.17
CA ALA A 79 -1.79 -9.56 -6.66
C ALA A 79 -1.71 -9.26 -5.16
N GLU A 80 -1.06 -10.14 -4.41
CA GLU A 80 -0.89 -9.99 -2.97
C GLU A 80 0.12 -8.89 -2.62
N LEU A 81 1.21 -8.73 -3.39
CA LEU A 81 2.10 -7.57 -3.26
C LEU A 81 1.37 -6.24 -3.48
N ILE A 82 0.49 -6.15 -4.48
CA ILE A 82 -0.31 -4.93 -4.70
C ILE A 82 -1.27 -4.69 -3.52
N ARG A 83 -1.89 -5.75 -3.00
CA ARG A 83 -2.80 -5.67 -1.86
C ARG A 83 -2.08 -5.16 -0.61
N ASP A 84 -0.90 -5.68 -0.33
CA ASP A 84 -0.06 -5.29 0.80
C ASP A 84 0.40 -3.84 0.67
N ALA A 85 0.90 -3.46 -0.51
CA ALA A 85 1.26 -2.07 -0.82
C ALA A 85 0.10 -1.10 -0.63
N VAL A 86 -1.10 -1.42 -1.15
CA VAL A 86 -2.30 -0.59 -0.97
C VAL A 86 -2.68 -0.50 0.52
N PHE A 87 -2.61 -1.61 1.25
CA PHE A 87 -2.86 -1.61 2.69
C PHE A 87 -1.89 -0.68 3.43
N GLU A 88 -0.59 -0.75 3.13
CA GLU A 88 0.43 0.08 3.78
C GLU A 88 0.30 1.57 3.44
N ILE A 89 -0.07 1.89 2.21
CA ILE A 89 -0.16 3.26 1.72
C ILE A 89 -1.46 3.96 2.16
N TYR A 90 -2.56 3.21 2.36
CA TYR A 90 -3.89 3.78 2.62
C TYR A 90 -4.49 3.42 3.98
N VAL A 91 -4.36 2.16 4.42
CA VAL A 91 -5.07 1.65 5.60
C VAL A 91 -4.21 1.75 6.86
N GLN A 92 -2.98 1.24 6.77
CA GLN A 92 -2.03 1.21 7.89
C GLN A 92 -1.74 2.61 8.50
N PRO A 93 -1.64 3.72 7.73
CA PRO A 93 -1.44 5.05 8.30
C PRO A 93 -2.61 5.48 9.20
N ALA A 94 -3.84 5.24 8.77
CA ALA A 94 -5.05 5.55 9.53
C ALA A 94 -5.14 4.71 10.82
N GLN A 95 -4.84 3.41 10.72
CA GLN A 95 -4.78 2.53 11.89
C GLN A 95 -3.72 3.00 12.90
N ARG A 96 -2.51 3.35 12.43
CA ARG A 96 -1.44 3.89 13.29
C ARG A 96 -1.85 5.20 13.95
N GLN A 97 -2.56 6.08 13.24
CA GLN A 97 -3.06 7.33 13.82
C GLN A 97 -4.07 7.06 14.94
N ALA A 98 -5.02 6.16 14.72
CA ALA A 98 -6.01 5.79 15.72
C ALA A 98 -5.35 5.19 16.98
N LEU A 99 -4.39 4.28 16.80
CA LEU A 99 -3.63 3.68 17.89
C LEU A 99 -2.86 4.73 18.71
N ARG A 100 -2.20 5.68 18.03
CA ARG A 100 -1.49 6.79 18.70
C ARG A 100 -2.46 7.67 19.50
N GLY A 101 -3.60 8.02 18.94
CA GLY A 101 -4.64 8.80 19.63
C GLY A 101 -5.18 8.08 20.87
N ALA A 102 -5.53 6.80 20.74
CA ALA A 102 -6.01 5.99 21.87
C ALA A 102 -4.96 5.86 22.97
N ARG A 103 -3.68 5.67 22.60
CA ARG A 103 -2.57 5.61 23.57
C ARG A 103 -2.38 6.94 24.30
N GLN A 104 -2.48 8.06 23.60
CA GLN A 104 -2.38 9.40 24.20
C GLN A 104 -3.52 9.63 25.21
N ALA A 105 -4.76 9.34 24.84
CA ALA A 105 -5.93 9.49 25.71
C ALA A 105 -5.81 8.67 27.01
N ARG A 106 -5.36 7.40 26.91
CA ARG A 106 -5.10 6.57 28.10
C ARG A 106 -4.04 7.18 29.02
N ARG A 107 -2.97 7.74 28.44
CA ARG A 107 -1.88 8.35 29.22
C ARG A 107 -2.32 9.64 29.92
N ASP A 108 -3.13 10.46 29.26
CA ASP A 108 -3.64 11.71 29.84
C ASP A 108 -4.67 11.42 30.94
N ALA A 109 -5.53 10.41 30.76
CA ALA A 109 -6.44 9.92 31.80
C ALA A 109 -5.69 9.41 33.04
N HIS A 110 -4.60 8.64 32.84
CA HIS A 110 -3.77 8.16 33.94
C HIS A 110 -3.10 9.31 34.71
N ARG A 111 -2.53 10.30 34.00
CA ARG A 111 -1.93 11.49 34.62
C ARG A 111 -2.95 12.31 35.40
N ALA A 112 -4.15 12.50 34.85
CA ALA A 112 -5.23 13.22 35.52
C ALA A 112 -5.70 12.51 36.80
N ALA A 113 -5.74 11.18 36.80
CA ALA A 113 -6.07 10.39 37.99
C ALA A 113 -5.00 10.55 39.09
N GLN A 114 -3.71 10.52 38.74
CA GLN A 114 -2.61 10.72 39.70
C GLN A 114 -2.64 12.12 40.34
N ASN A 115 -2.93 13.16 39.55
CA ASN A 115 -2.99 14.53 40.06
C ASN A 115 -4.21 14.81 40.96
N LYS A 116 -5.26 13.98 40.92
CA LYS A 116 -6.44 14.08 41.80
C LYS A 116 -6.20 13.45 43.19
N THR A 117 -5.03 12.87 43.43
CA THR A 117 -4.66 12.29 44.72
C THR A 117 -3.61 13.16 45.46
N PRO A 118 -3.97 14.31 46.07
CA PRO A 118 -3.17 14.89 47.15
C PRO A 118 -3.91 14.83 48.49
N ASN A 119 -3.26 14.17 49.46
CA ASN A 119 -3.38 14.31 50.91
C ASN A 119 -4.80 14.29 51.53
N GLN A 120 -5.32 13.09 51.81
CA GLN A 120 -6.41 12.89 52.77
C GLN A 120 -5.91 12.07 53.96
N ASP A 121 -4.83 12.52 54.61
CA ASP A 121 -4.41 12.02 55.92
C ASP A 121 -3.97 13.22 56.78
N LEU A 122 -4.95 13.91 57.36
CA LEU A 122 -4.82 14.78 58.55
C LEU A 122 -5.95 14.44 59.51
#